data_AF-A0A535KKG2-F1
#
_entry.id   AF-A0A535KKG2-F1
#
_cell.length_a   1.000
_cell.length_b   1.000
_cell.length_c   1.000
_cell.angle_alpha   90.00
_cell.angle_beta   90.00
_cell.angle_gamma   90.00
#
_symmetry.space_group_name_H-M   'P 1'
#
loop_
_entity.id
_entity.type
_entity.pdbx_description
1 polymer ?
#
loop_
_entity_poly.entity_id
_entity_poly.type
_entity_poly.pdbx_seq_one_letter_code
_entity_poly.pdbx_strand_id
1 'polypeptide(L)'
;MSRRATTSSPSSIQRSAPATQVSRSRSSRAGSSTTRSSFLSNSTASRVTRSFAVVTDSTADLPDEWRDRYDIEVVPLKVIFGKETFRDRVDMTDEEFFRRLAVSNTLPTTSAPSPGEFAEVYRRLSKDHEGCISIHIGAKLSATAESARIGAASVEGFEVNVIDSQTVSMPIAFLCRIAAESGTLQQAVAAVEQRVPKCRVLALLDSLRYLEMGGRLSRAGAMIGTMLDLKPLLLVAEEAQIKPVDRVRTRSRAISRMIEFFRSEQPVEYVGVMHAEAKEEAERIAADLQKEFPDQQQIPLGQIGSVLGTHAGPKALGIVYIKK
;
A
#
# COMPACT_ATOMS: atom_id res chain seq x y z
N MET A 1 -62.55 34.84 -29.58
CA MET A 1 -63.02 35.80 -28.54
C MET A 1 -62.08 35.63 -27.34
N SER A 2 -61.37 36.65 -26.82
CA SER A 2 -61.81 37.83 -26.02
C SER A 2 -62.38 37.40 -24.66
N ARG A 3 -61.95 37.86 -23.46
CA ARG A 3 -60.91 38.83 -22.96
C ARG A 3 -60.20 38.16 -21.74
N ARG A 4 -59.01 38.48 -21.19
CA ARG A 4 -58.07 39.64 -21.12
C ARG A 4 -58.34 40.71 -20.03
N ALA A 5 -57.59 40.62 -18.92
CA ALA A 5 -57.42 41.58 -17.79
C ALA A 5 -56.08 41.22 -17.06
N THR A 6 -55.22 42.01 -16.38
CA THR A 6 -55.09 43.44 -15.94
C THR A 6 -56.00 43.90 -14.80
N THR A 7 -55.59 44.60 -13.73
CA THR A 7 -54.43 45.50 -13.41
C THR A 7 -54.00 45.32 -11.90
N SER A 8 -52.95 45.90 -11.27
CA SER A 8 -51.73 46.68 -11.61
C SER A 8 -50.82 46.83 -10.35
N SER A 9 -49.52 47.12 -10.49
CA SER A 9 -48.62 47.58 -9.39
C SER A 9 -48.81 49.07 -9.05
N PRO A 10 -48.34 49.54 -7.87
CA PRO A 10 -47.09 50.34 -7.80
C PRO A 10 -46.18 49.87 -6.62
N SER A 11 -44.83 49.99 -6.60
CA SER A 11 -43.96 51.18 -6.66
C SER A 11 -44.26 52.18 -5.50
N SER A 12 -43.29 52.79 -4.80
CA SER A 12 -41.88 53.08 -5.10
C SER A 12 -41.08 53.57 -3.85
N ILE A 13 -39.91 54.18 -4.08
CA ILE A 13 -39.10 55.07 -3.20
C ILE A 13 -37.93 54.43 -2.41
N GLN A 14 -36.75 55.03 -2.61
CA GLN A 14 -35.46 54.75 -1.95
C GLN A 14 -35.29 55.60 -0.69
N ARG A 15 -34.31 55.25 0.17
CA ARG A 15 -33.44 56.24 0.85
C ARG A 15 -32.12 55.63 1.30
N SER A 16 -31.10 56.47 1.39
CA SER A 16 -29.69 56.11 1.63
C SER A 16 -29.21 56.54 3.04
N ALA A 17 -28.11 55.92 3.45
CA ALA A 17 -27.15 56.20 4.54
C ALA A 17 -27.28 57.51 5.36
N PRO A 18 -26.80 57.48 6.61
CA PRO A 18 -25.42 57.95 6.81
C PRO A 18 -24.54 57.00 7.65
N ALA A 19 -23.23 57.27 7.65
CA ALA A 19 -22.25 56.62 8.53
C ALA A 19 -21.92 57.51 9.75
N THR A 20 -21.47 56.89 10.84
CA THR A 20 -21.00 57.60 12.05
C THR A 20 -19.68 57.02 12.52
N GLN A 21 -18.65 57.86 12.64
CA GLN A 21 -17.40 57.50 13.32
C GLN A 21 -17.57 57.66 14.84
N VAL A 22 -16.92 56.78 15.61
CA VAL A 22 -16.51 57.08 16.99
C VAL A 22 -15.04 56.69 17.15
N SER A 23 -14.25 57.59 17.73
CA SER A 23 -12.82 57.41 17.96
C SER A 23 -12.50 57.26 19.44
N ARG A 24 -11.41 56.54 19.74
CA ARG A 24 -10.65 56.35 21.01
C ARG A 24 -10.18 54.89 21.08
N SER A 25 -9.00 54.56 21.60
CA SER A 25 -7.81 55.37 21.93
C SER A 25 -6.62 54.43 22.08
N ARG A 26 -5.38 54.94 21.91
CA ARG A 26 -4.16 54.14 22.08
C ARG A 26 -4.06 53.53 23.48
N SER A 27 -3.71 52.24 23.56
CA SER A 27 -2.84 51.72 24.62
C SER A 27 -1.80 50.81 23.99
N SER A 28 -0.60 50.79 24.55
CA SER A 28 0.57 50.13 23.97
C SER A 28 1.10 49.03 24.88
N ARG A 29 1.27 47.82 24.35
CA ARG A 29 2.20 46.82 24.90
C ARG A 29 2.96 46.15 23.76
N ALA A 30 4.24 45.90 24.01
CA ALA A 30 5.20 45.34 23.06
C ALA A 30 5.66 43.95 23.53
N GLY A 31 6.23 43.18 22.61
CA GLY A 31 6.70 41.81 22.83
C GLY A 31 5.54 40.80 22.74
N SER A 32 5.68 39.68 22.04
CA SER A 32 6.90 38.98 21.59
C SER A 32 6.95 38.73 20.08
N SER A 33 8.17 38.58 19.56
CA SER A 33 8.40 37.99 18.24
C SER A 33 8.19 36.48 18.33
N THR A 34 7.04 35.98 17.88
CA THR A 34 6.80 34.53 17.76
C THR A 34 7.67 33.98 16.62
N THR A 35 8.89 33.56 16.95
CA THR A 35 9.82 32.92 16.03
C THR A 35 9.13 31.77 15.32
N ARG A 36 9.07 31.81 13.98
CA ARG A 36 8.70 30.64 13.18
C ARG A 36 9.76 29.57 13.44
N SER A 37 9.44 28.60 14.29
CA SER A 37 10.32 27.46 14.54
C SER A 37 10.38 26.61 13.26
N SER A 38 11.45 26.79 12.50
CA SER A 38 11.75 26.01 11.32
C SER A 38 12.20 24.62 11.76
N PHE A 39 11.23 23.72 11.95
CA PHE A 39 11.47 22.27 12.03
C PHE A 39 11.87 21.74 10.63
N LEU A 40 13.01 22.22 10.15
CA LEU A 40 13.81 21.52 9.15
C LEU A 40 14.34 20.27 9.83
N SER A 41 13.61 19.16 9.65
CA SER A 41 14.08 17.84 10.06
C SER A 41 15.33 17.52 9.23
N ASN A 42 16.50 17.70 9.83
CA ASN A 42 17.78 17.28 9.25
C ASN A 42 17.92 15.74 9.35
N SER A 43 16.98 15.04 8.70
CA SER A 43 17.10 13.60 8.43
C SER A 43 18.07 13.41 7.27
N THR A 44 19.36 13.73 7.51
CA THR A 44 20.47 13.26 6.67
C THR A 44 20.71 11.78 6.97
N ALA A 45 19.68 10.95 6.79
CA ALA A 45 19.84 9.52 6.64
C ALA A 45 20.74 9.32 5.42
N SER A 46 21.93 8.76 5.63
CA SER A 46 22.87 8.51 4.55
C SER A 46 22.21 7.57 3.54
N ARG A 47 21.88 8.08 2.34
CA ARG A 47 21.44 7.23 1.23
C ARG A 47 22.49 6.15 1.01
N VAL A 48 22.03 4.90 0.93
CA VAL A 48 22.92 3.75 0.71
C VAL A 48 23.29 3.73 -0.76
N THR A 49 24.39 4.39 -1.12
CA THR A 49 24.93 4.43 -2.48
C THR A 49 25.42 3.04 -2.90
N ARG A 50 24.86 2.50 -3.99
CA ARG A 50 25.19 1.17 -4.55
C ARG A 50 25.47 1.31 -6.04
N SER A 51 26.26 0.39 -6.59
CA SER A 51 26.40 0.28 -8.04
C SER A 51 25.20 -0.38 -8.72
N PHE A 52 24.27 -1.00 -7.98
CA PHE A 52 23.06 -1.60 -8.51
C PHE A 52 21.77 -0.96 -7.97
N ALA A 53 20.73 -0.91 -8.81
CA ALA A 53 19.40 -0.46 -8.45
C ALA A 53 18.56 -1.56 -7.78
N VAL A 54 17.62 -1.16 -6.92
CA VAL A 54 16.57 -2.03 -6.38
C VAL A 54 15.22 -1.53 -6.89
N VAL A 55 14.53 -2.38 -7.66
CA VAL A 55 13.21 -2.10 -8.23
C VAL A 55 12.18 -3.05 -7.62
N THR A 56 10.97 -2.54 -7.39
CA THR A 56 9.78 -3.31 -7.02
C THR A 56 8.54 -2.79 -7.76
N ASP A 57 7.41 -3.46 -7.58
CA ASP A 57 6.10 -2.90 -7.94
C ASP A 57 5.33 -2.37 -6.71
N SER A 58 4.27 -1.59 -6.95
CA SER A 58 3.50 -0.92 -5.87
C SER A 58 2.84 -1.87 -4.87
N THR A 59 2.58 -3.13 -5.24
CA THR A 59 1.96 -4.11 -4.33
C THR A 59 2.91 -4.69 -3.29
N ALA A 60 4.14 -4.17 -3.21
CA ALA A 60 5.02 -4.37 -2.07
C ALA A 60 4.57 -3.62 -0.79
N ASP A 61 3.59 -2.70 -0.89
CA ASP A 61 3.12 -1.84 0.21
C ASP A 61 4.25 -1.11 0.97
N LEU A 62 5.36 -0.83 0.26
CA LEU A 62 6.58 -0.23 0.80
C LEU A 62 6.28 1.09 1.55
N PRO A 63 6.67 1.24 2.84
CA PRO A 63 6.59 2.52 3.54
C PRO A 63 7.43 3.58 2.84
N ASP A 64 6.94 4.82 2.75
CA ASP A 64 7.64 5.88 2.02
C ASP A 64 9.02 6.21 2.65
N GLU A 65 9.14 6.12 3.98
CA GLU A 65 10.43 6.21 4.69
C GLU A 65 11.46 5.18 4.20
N TRP A 66 11.00 3.99 3.80
CA TRP A 66 11.87 2.92 3.28
C TRP A 66 12.20 3.18 1.80
N ARG A 67 11.26 3.72 1.02
CA ARG A 67 11.54 4.16 -0.37
C ARG A 67 12.69 5.16 -0.39
N ASP A 68 12.62 6.20 0.44
CA ASP A 68 13.60 7.29 0.47
C ASP A 68 14.94 6.88 1.10
N ARG A 69 14.91 6.07 2.17
CA ARG A 69 16.13 5.59 2.87
C ARG A 69 16.93 4.60 2.04
N TYR A 70 16.25 3.68 1.36
CA TYR A 70 16.88 2.60 0.62
C TYR A 70 16.98 2.88 -0.89
N ASP A 71 16.46 4.02 -1.37
CA ASP A 71 16.48 4.41 -2.79
C ASP A 71 15.87 3.32 -3.69
N ILE A 72 14.66 2.88 -3.31
CA ILE A 72 13.94 1.79 -3.99
C ILE A 72 12.99 2.39 -5.03
N GLU A 73 13.17 1.98 -6.28
CA GLU A 73 12.29 2.35 -7.39
C GLU A 73 10.98 1.53 -7.34
N VAL A 74 9.83 2.15 -7.59
CA VAL A 74 8.52 1.51 -7.48
C VAL A 74 7.71 1.71 -8.77
N VAL A 75 7.52 0.63 -9.54
CA VAL A 75 6.71 0.63 -10.76
C VAL A 75 5.23 0.45 -10.39
N PRO A 76 4.35 1.42 -10.66
CA PRO A 76 2.98 1.36 -10.16
C PRO A 76 2.11 0.38 -10.96
N LEU A 77 1.40 -0.51 -10.24
CA LEU A 77 0.26 -1.21 -10.83
C LEU A 77 -0.92 -0.24 -11.02
N LYS A 78 -1.97 -0.71 -11.70
CA LYS A 78 -3.12 0.13 -12.06
C LYS A 78 -4.42 -0.41 -11.48
N VAL A 79 -5.26 0.50 -11.00
CA VAL A 79 -6.66 0.24 -10.60
C VAL A 79 -7.59 0.86 -11.64
N ILE A 80 -8.62 0.11 -12.05
CA ILE A 80 -9.51 0.46 -13.15
C ILE A 80 -10.95 0.56 -12.61
N PHE A 81 -11.50 1.78 -12.58
CA PHE A 81 -12.90 2.05 -12.24
C PHE A 81 -13.70 2.26 -13.53
N GLY A 82 -14.23 1.18 -14.09
CA GLY A 82 -15.06 1.20 -15.31
C GLY A 82 -14.28 1.58 -16.56
N LYS A 83 -14.11 2.89 -16.80
CA LYS A 83 -13.28 3.46 -17.89
C LYS A 83 -12.11 4.30 -17.39
N GLU A 84 -12.11 4.73 -16.14
CA GLU A 84 -11.00 5.46 -15.53
C GLU A 84 -9.91 4.47 -15.11
N THR A 85 -8.63 4.82 -15.32
CA THR A 85 -7.47 4.01 -14.91
C THR A 85 -6.51 4.88 -14.13
N PHE A 86 -6.08 4.41 -12.96
CA PHE A 86 -5.23 5.14 -12.02
C PHE A 86 -4.00 4.31 -11.68
N ARG A 87 -2.82 4.93 -11.71
CA ARG A 87 -1.58 4.33 -11.17
C ARG A 87 -1.63 4.39 -9.65
N ASP A 88 -1.41 3.24 -9.03
CA ASP A 88 -1.43 3.01 -7.59
C ASP A 88 -0.46 3.95 -6.86
N ARG A 89 -0.95 4.67 -5.84
CA ARG A 89 -0.22 5.71 -5.08
C ARG A 89 0.40 6.85 -5.90
N VAL A 90 0.05 7.00 -7.18
CA VAL A 90 0.53 8.08 -8.06
C VAL A 90 -0.62 8.97 -8.54
N ASP A 91 -1.71 8.38 -9.05
CA ASP A 91 -2.88 9.13 -9.52
C ASP A 91 -4.03 9.15 -8.49
N MET A 92 -3.91 8.39 -7.40
CA MET A 92 -4.95 8.21 -6.38
C MET A 92 -4.30 7.86 -5.03
N THR A 93 -4.80 8.43 -3.93
CA THR A 93 -4.42 8.02 -2.56
C THR A 93 -5.27 6.84 -2.10
N ASP A 94 -4.74 6.03 -1.18
CA ASP A 94 -5.48 4.87 -0.65
C ASP A 94 -6.82 5.31 0.02
N GLU A 95 -6.87 6.49 0.65
CA GLU A 95 -8.09 7.08 1.21
C GLU A 95 -9.14 7.46 0.14
N GLU A 96 -8.72 7.99 -1.01
CA GLU A 96 -9.61 8.25 -2.14
C GLU A 96 -10.10 6.94 -2.77
N PHE A 97 -9.21 5.94 -2.87
CA PHE A 97 -9.55 4.60 -3.33
C PHE A 97 -10.65 3.96 -2.47
N PHE A 98 -10.49 3.90 -1.15
CA PHE A 98 -11.50 3.26 -0.28
C PHE A 98 -12.81 4.05 -0.26
N ARG A 99 -12.77 5.40 -0.31
CA ARG A 99 -13.98 6.23 -0.47
C ARG A 99 -14.72 5.94 -1.79
N ARG A 100 -14.00 5.73 -2.91
CA ARG A 100 -14.62 5.30 -4.19
C ARG A 100 -15.15 3.88 -4.12
N LEU A 101 -14.39 2.95 -3.53
CA LEU A 101 -14.76 1.54 -3.39
C LEU A 101 -16.07 1.37 -2.61
N ALA A 102 -16.26 2.15 -1.54
CA ALA A 102 -17.45 2.10 -0.69
C ALA A 102 -18.75 2.52 -1.39
N VAL A 103 -18.68 3.37 -2.41
CA VAL A 103 -19.87 3.86 -3.17
C VAL A 103 -20.00 3.25 -4.56
N SER A 104 -19.07 2.40 -5.00
CA SER A 104 -19.08 1.87 -6.36
C SER A 104 -20.01 0.65 -6.52
N ASN A 105 -20.98 0.79 -7.42
CA ASN A 105 -21.87 -0.31 -7.83
C ASN A 105 -21.14 -1.44 -8.59
N THR A 106 -19.94 -1.17 -9.11
CA THR A 106 -19.08 -2.15 -9.79
C THR A 106 -17.71 -2.12 -9.13
N LEU A 107 -17.21 -3.26 -8.64
CA LEU A 107 -15.86 -3.28 -8.06
C LEU A 107 -14.81 -2.99 -9.14
N PRO A 108 -13.73 -2.27 -8.81
CA PRO A 108 -12.65 -2.02 -9.74
C PRO A 108 -11.91 -3.31 -10.10
N THR A 109 -11.17 -3.28 -11.20
CA THR A 109 -10.21 -4.33 -11.57
C THR A 109 -8.79 -3.80 -11.50
N THR A 110 -7.78 -4.67 -11.63
CA THR A 110 -6.37 -4.30 -11.51
C THR A 110 -5.54 -4.89 -12.65
N SER A 111 -4.61 -4.12 -13.22
CA SER A 111 -3.62 -4.62 -14.18
C SER A 111 -2.19 -4.52 -13.65
N ALA A 112 -1.33 -5.40 -14.16
CA ALA A 112 0.12 -5.24 -14.08
C ALA A 112 0.58 -3.96 -14.81
N PRO A 113 1.81 -3.46 -14.55
CA PRO A 113 2.48 -2.51 -15.44
C PRO A 113 2.85 -3.23 -16.73
N SER A 114 2.90 -2.51 -17.86
CA SER A 114 3.30 -3.09 -19.14
C SER A 114 4.82 -3.33 -19.21
N PRO A 115 5.30 -4.23 -20.10
CA PRO A 115 6.73 -4.37 -20.37
C PRO A 115 7.42 -3.07 -20.79
N GLY A 116 6.70 -2.17 -21.47
CA GLY A 116 7.23 -0.85 -21.87
C GLY A 116 7.51 0.07 -20.68
N GLU A 117 6.64 0.06 -19.67
CA GLU A 117 6.82 0.85 -18.43
C GLU A 117 8.02 0.33 -17.61
N PHE A 118 8.20 -1.00 -17.55
CA PHE A 118 9.41 -1.59 -16.98
C PHE A 118 10.67 -1.24 -17.79
N ALA A 119 10.63 -1.34 -19.11
CA ALA A 119 11.76 -0.99 -19.99
C ALA A 119 12.16 0.49 -19.90
N GLU A 120 11.21 1.40 -19.70
CA GLU A 120 11.50 2.82 -19.46
C GLU A 120 12.25 3.03 -18.13
N VAL A 121 11.81 2.36 -17.07
CA VAL A 121 12.45 2.40 -15.75
C VAL A 121 13.87 1.83 -15.81
N TYR A 122 14.07 0.64 -16.39
CA TYR A 122 15.40 0.04 -16.52
C TYR A 122 16.35 0.88 -17.39
N ARG A 123 15.87 1.44 -18.51
CA ARG A 123 16.65 2.34 -19.38
C ARG A 123 16.94 3.71 -18.74
N ARG A 124 16.23 4.08 -17.68
CA ARG A 124 16.59 5.22 -16.83
C ARG A 124 17.74 4.83 -15.89
N LEU A 125 17.57 3.73 -15.15
CA LEU A 125 18.51 3.24 -14.15
C LEU A 125 19.86 2.81 -14.75
N SER A 126 19.88 2.31 -15.99
CA SER A 126 21.10 1.88 -16.71
C SER A 126 22.07 3.01 -17.09
N LYS A 127 21.82 4.24 -16.64
CA LYS A 127 22.70 5.40 -16.81
C LYS A 127 23.54 5.66 -15.55
N ASP A 128 23.00 5.29 -14.40
CA ASP A 128 23.50 5.63 -13.06
C ASP A 128 23.91 4.38 -12.26
N HIS A 129 23.59 3.18 -12.78
CA HIS A 129 23.86 1.88 -12.17
C HIS A 129 24.43 0.86 -13.17
N GLU A 130 25.25 -0.06 -12.67
CA GLU A 130 25.85 -1.20 -13.40
C GLU A 130 24.84 -2.34 -13.64
N GLY A 131 23.84 -2.47 -12.77
CA GLY A 131 22.80 -3.51 -12.86
C GLY A 131 21.62 -3.24 -11.92
N CYS A 132 20.70 -4.20 -11.84
CA CYS A 132 19.44 -4.08 -11.13
C CYS A 132 18.96 -5.43 -10.55
N ILE A 133 18.34 -5.39 -9.38
CA ILE A 133 17.50 -6.47 -8.84
C ILE A 133 16.06 -5.99 -8.79
N SER A 134 15.14 -6.75 -9.39
CA SER A 134 13.75 -6.32 -9.63
C SER A 134 12.77 -7.33 -9.05
N ILE A 135 12.23 -7.04 -7.88
CA ILE A 135 11.51 -7.99 -7.01
C ILE A 135 10.01 -7.72 -7.09
N HIS A 136 9.22 -8.69 -7.53
CA HIS A 136 7.80 -8.46 -7.86
C HIS A 136 6.83 -9.44 -7.21
N ILE A 137 5.57 -9.01 -7.09
CA ILE A 137 4.45 -9.84 -6.63
C ILE A 137 4.41 -11.21 -7.33
N GLY A 138 4.09 -12.24 -6.52
CA GLY A 138 4.08 -13.64 -6.90
C GLY A 138 3.44 -13.90 -8.27
N ALA A 139 4.09 -14.69 -9.14
CA ALA A 139 3.56 -14.94 -10.50
C ALA A 139 2.19 -15.65 -10.50
N LYS A 140 1.89 -16.44 -9.46
CA LYS A 140 0.53 -17.01 -9.27
C LYS A 140 -0.52 -15.97 -8.87
N LEU A 141 -0.15 -14.73 -8.57
CA LEU A 141 -1.06 -13.63 -8.21
C LEU A 141 -1.24 -12.62 -9.37
N SER A 142 -0.14 -12.23 -10.01
CA SER A 142 -0.11 -11.24 -11.11
C SER A 142 0.93 -11.58 -12.18
N ALA A 143 0.73 -11.07 -13.41
CA ALA A 143 1.71 -11.12 -14.49
C ALA A 143 2.84 -10.07 -14.38
N THR A 144 3.01 -9.45 -13.20
CA THR A 144 3.96 -8.34 -12.98
C THR A 144 5.40 -8.79 -13.22
N ALA A 145 5.83 -9.90 -12.60
CA ALA A 145 7.19 -10.42 -12.75
C ALA A 145 7.52 -10.81 -14.20
N GLU A 146 6.52 -11.28 -14.96
CA GLU A 146 6.71 -11.61 -16.39
C GLU A 146 6.78 -10.35 -17.26
N SER A 147 5.94 -9.35 -16.97
CA SER A 147 6.02 -8.04 -17.65
C SER A 147 7.38 -7.37 -17.41
N ALA A 148 7.93 -7.52 -16.20
CA ALA A 148 9.28 -7.08 -15.85
C ALA A 148 10.37 -7.83 -16.63
N ARG A 149 10.28 -9.15 -16.82
CA ARG A 149 11.24 -9.92 -17.67
C ARG A 149 11.22 -9.47 -19.12
N ILE A 150 10.04 -9.29 -19.70
CA ILE A 150 9.88 -8.83 -21.09
C ILE A 150 10.42 -7.40 -21.24
N GLY A 151 10.20 -6.54 -20.23
CA GLY A 151 10.78 -5.19 -20.18
C GLY A 151 12.31 -5.21 -20.13
N ALA A 152 12.88 -6.03 -19.24
CA ALA A 152 14.33 -6.19 -19.08
C ALA A 152 15.00 -6.68 -20.37
N ALA A 153 14.42 -7.69 -21.04
CA ALA A 153 14.91 -8.22 -22.31
C ALA A 153 14.93 -7.20 -23.47
N SER A 154 14.32 -6.01 -23.30
CA SER A 154 14.32 -4.91 -24.27
C SER A 154 15.30 -3.76 -23.93
N VAL A 155 16.17 -3.94 -22.94
CA VAL A 155 17.19 -2.98 -22.53
C VAL A 155 18.57 -3.64 -22.62
N GLU A 156 19.25 -3.42 -23.75
CA GLU A 156 20.59 -3.94 -24.01
C GLU A 156 21.63 -3.35 -23.03
N GLY A 157 22.59 -4.17 -22.61
CA GLY A 157 23.75 -3.72 -21.82
C GLY A 157 23.50 -3.50 -20.31
N PHE A 158 22.32 -3.81 -19.79
CA PHE A 158 21.99 -3.65 -18.36
C PHE A 158 21.53 -4.97 -17.73
N GLU A 159 22.23 -5.45 -16.69
CA GLU A 159 21.88 -6.70 -16.01
C GLU A 159 20.65 -6.48 -15.09
N VAL A 160 19.51 -7.10 -15.40
CA VAL A 160 18.30 -7.02 -14.57
C VAL A 160 17.91 -8.41 -14.05
N ASN A 161 18.16 -8.66 -12.76
CA ASN A 161 17.76 -9.89 -12.08
C ASN A 161 16.30 -9.78 -11.63
N VAL A 162 15.36 -10.29 -12.43
CA VAL A 162 13.91 -10.20 -12.17
C VAL A 162 13.42 -11.39 -11.32
N ILE A 163 13.12 -11.13 -10.05
CA ILE A 163 12.73 -12.12 -9.05
C ILE A 163 11.21 -12.16 -8.87
N ASP A 164 10.65 -13.37 -9.04
CA ASP A 164 9.31 -13.71 -8.56
C ASP A 164 9.38 -13.92 -7.04
N SER A 165 8.82 -12.98 -6.27
CA SER A 165 8.88 -13.01 -4.80
C SER A 165 8.06 -14.14 -4.16
N GLN A 166 7.20 -14.83 -4.93
CA GLN A 166 6.23 -15.82 -4.46
C GLN A 166 5.34 -15.32 -3.30
N THR A 167 5.19 -14.01 -3.14
CA THR A 167 4.46 -13.38 -2.04
C THR A 167 3.81 -12.07 -2.50
N VAL A 168 3.31 -11.27 -1.57
CA VAL A 168 2.54 -10.03 -1.79
C VAL A 168 2.66 -9.12 -0.58
N SER A 169 2.47 -7.80 -0.73
CA SER A 169 2.56 -6.82 0.37
C SER A 169 3.97 -6.75 0.97
N MET A 170 4.09 -6.25 2.20
CA MET A 170 5.35 -5.87 2.86
C MET A 170 6.45 -6.95 2.99
N PRO A 171 6.21 -8.28 2.88
CA PRO A 171 7.30 -9.23 2.65
C PRO A 171 8.14 -8.92 1.41
N ILE A 172 7.56 -8.36 0.34
CA ILE A 172 8.32 -7.85 -0.80
C ILE A 172 9.19 -6.65 -0.37
N ALA A 173 8.65 -5.73 0.44
CA ALA A 173 9.42 -4.62 1.01
C ALA A 173 10.57 -5.09 1.94
N PHE A 174 10.38 -6.18 2.69
CA PHE A 174 11.48 -6.82 3.44
C PHE A 174 12.55 -7.36 2.49
N LEU A 175 12.18 -8.08 1.42
CA LEU A 175 13.13 -8.57 0.41
C LEU A 175 13.87 -7.40 -0.29
N CYS A 176 13.17 -6.31 -0.60
CA CYS A 176 13.78 -5.10 -1.17
C CYS A 176 14.77 -4.45 -0.18
N ARG A 177 14.45 -4.42 1.12
CA ARG A 177 15.38 -3.98 2.17
C ARG A 177 16.61 -4.88 2.25
N ILE A 178 16.44 -6.20 2.22
CA ILE A 178 17.54 -7.18 2.25
C ILE A 178 18.48 -6.99 1.04
N ALA A 179 17.91 -6.78 -0.16
CA ALA A 179 18.67 -6.42 -1.35
C ALA A 179 19.40 -5.06 -1.19
N ALA A 180 18.71 -4.06 -0.65
CA ALA A 180 19.21 -2.72 -0.42
C ALA A 180 20.28 -2.60 0.69
N GLU A 181 20.37 -3.58 1.58
CA GLU A 181 21.38 -3.71 2.64
C GLU A 181 22.52 -4.69 2.24
N SER A 182 22.48 -5.29 1.04
CA SER A 182 23.51 -6.19 0.51
C SER A 182 24.63 -5.46 -0.24
N GLY A 183 25.85 -6.01 -0.22
CA GLY A 183 27.06 -5.35 -0.75
C GLY A 183 27.24 -5.40 -2.27
N THR A 184 26.81 -6.49 -2.93
CA THR A 184 26.81 -6.61 -4.40
C THR A 184 25.48 -7.13 -4.93
N LEU A 185 25.24 -6.96 -6.24
CA LEU A 185 24.04 -7.47 -6.91
C LEU A 185 23.86 -8.99 -6.73
N GLN A 186 24.95 -9.76 -6.85
CA GLN A 186 24.92 -11.22 -6.70
C GLN A 186 24.67 -11.64 -5.23
N GLN A 187 25.17 -10.86 -4.26
CA GLN A 187 24.81 -11.06 -2.85
C GLN A 187 23.34 -10.73 -2.59
N ALA A 188 22.82 -9.65 -3.17
CA ALA A 188 21.42 -9.24 -3.05
C ALA A 188 20.47 -10.31 -3.62
N VAL A 189 20.75 -10.84 -4.81
CA VAL A 189 19.95 -11.91 -5.44
C VAL A 189 19.94 -13.15 -4.55
N ALA A 190 21.10 -13.68 -4.17
CA ALA A 190 21.19 -14.87 -3.32
C ALA A 190 20.51 -14.68 -1.95
N ALA A 191 20.66 -13.51 -1.32
CA ALA A 191 20.05 -13.19 -0.03
C ALA A 191 18.52 -13.08 -0.11
N VAL A 192 17.98 -12.62 -1.23
CA VAL A 192 16.53 -12.55 -1.50
C VAL A 192 15.97 -13.94 -1.81
N GLU A 193 16.59 -14.69 -2.73
CA GLU A 193 16.13 -16.02 -3.15
C GLU A 193 16.08 -17.01 -1.97
N GLN A 194 17.04 -16.94 -1.05
CA GLN A 194 17.05 -17.73 0.19
C GLN A 194 15.81 -17.48 1.09
N ARG A 195 15.17 -16.33 0.96
CA ARG A 195 14.08 -15.83 1.85
C ARG A 195 12.71 -15.80 1.19
N VAL A 196 12.62 -15.76 -0.14
CA VAL A 196 11.39 -15.97 -0.92
C VAL A 196 10.53 -17.13 -0.37
N PRO A 197 11.03 -18.37 -0.22
CA PRO A 197 10.22 -19.49 0.29
C PRO A 197 9.83 -19.36 1.78
N LYS A 198 10.47 -18.45 2.53
CA LYS A 198 10.21 -18.17 3.96
C LYS A 198 9.21 -17.04 4.19
N CYS A 199 8.83 -16.29 3.15
CA CYS A 199 7.86 -15.20 3.23
C CYS A 199 6.45 -15.72 3.54
N ARG A 200 5.71 -15.02 4.41
CA ARG A 200 4.35 -15.37 4.83
C ARG A 200 3.49 -14.11 4.99
N VAL A 201 2.23 -14.20 4.54
CA VAL A 201 1.20 -13.17 4.76
C VAL A 201 0.00 -13.85 5.41
N LEU A 202 -0.22 -13.59 6.70
CA LEU A 202 -1.39 -14.05 7.42
C LEU A 202 -2.45 -12.93 7.39
N ALA A 203 -3.40 -13.04 6.47
CA ALA A 203 -4.40 -12.01 6.16
C ALA A 203 -5.79 -12.35 6.75
N LEU A 204 -6.35 -11.39 7.47
CA LEU A 204 -7.71 -11.38 7.97
C LEU A 204 -8.55 -10.39 7.14
N LEU A 205 -9.55 -10.90 6.41
CA LEU A 205 -10.45 -10.06 5.61
C LEU A 205 -11.80 -9.85 6.31
N ASP A 206 -12.52 -8.79 5.96
CA ASP A 206 -13.89 -8.58 6.47
C ASP A 206 -14.96 -9.38 5.69
N SER A 207 -14.63 -9.81 4.46
CA SER A 207 -15.46 -10.66 3.60
C SER A 207 -14.62 -11.28 2.47
N LEU A 208 -15.05 -12.43 1.91
CA LEU A 208 -14.43 -13.04 0.72
C LEU A 208 -14.82 -12.34 -0.60
N ARG A 209 -15.84 -11.47 -0.61
CA ARG A 209 -16.42 -10.82 -1.80
C ARG A 209 -15.37 -10.22 -2.75
N TYR A 210 -14.35 -9.58 -2.20
CA TYR A 210 -13.31 -8.88 -2.98
C TYR A 210 -12.35 -9.86 -3.68
N LEU A 211 -11.96 -10.95 -3.00
CA LEU A 211 -11.20 -12.04 -3.63
C LEU A 211 -12.02 -12.76 -4.70
N GLU A 212 -13.31 -12.95 -4.47
CA GLU A 212 -14.24 -13.62 -5.39
C GLU A 212 -14.39 -12.83 -6.69
N MET A 213 -14.84 -11.58 -6.58
CA MET A 213 -15.07 -10.69 -7.73
C MET A 213 -13.76 -10.30 -8.43
N GLY A 214 -12.64 -10.26 -7.70
CA GLY A 214 -11.30 -10.10 -8.28
C GLY A 214 -10.80 -11.35 -9.03
N GLY A 215 -11.50 -12.48 -8.99
CA GLY A 215 -11.08 -13.74 -9.62
C GLY A 215 -9.89 -14.42 -8.93
N ARG A 216 -9.55 -14.02 -7.70
CA ARG A 216 -8.45 -14.58 -6.89
C ARG A 216 -8.91 -15.66 -5.91
N LEU A 217 -10.21 -15.76 -5.59
CA LEU A 217 -10.76 -16.77 -4.67
C LEU A 217 -10.49 -18.23 -5.10
N SER A 218 -10.42 -18.50 -6.40
CA SER A 218 -10.05 -19.83 -6.93
C SER A 218 -8.67 -20.32 -6.45
N ARG A 219 -7.79 -19.38 -6.10
CA ARG A 219 -6.44 -19.63 -5.55
C ARG A 219 -6.45 -19.84 -4.02
N ALA A 220 -7.60 -19.60 -3.36
CA ALA A 220 -7.85 -19.79 -1.94
C ALA A 220 -8.52 -21.14 -1.59
N GLY A 221 -8.64 -22.05 -2.57
CA GLY A 221 -9.10 -23.42 -2.38
C GLY A 221 -10.57 -23.54 -1.99
N ALA A 222 -10.88 -24.47 -1.07
CA ALA A 222 -12.24 -24.85 -0.67
C ALA A 222 -12.95 -23.81 0.23
N MET A 223 -12.93 -22.53 -0.18
CA MET A 223 -13.71 -21.41 0.36
C MET A 223 -15.11 -21.30 -0.31
N ILE A 224 -15.58 -22.36 -0.97
CA ILE A 224 -16.86 -22.40 -1.71
C ILE A 224 -18.01 -22.71 -0.75
N GLY A 225 -19.01 -21.83 -0.69
CA GLY A 225 -20.23 -21.99 0.13
C GLY A 225 -20.82 -20.66 0.60
N THR A 226 -21.98 -20.71 1.26
CA THR A 226 -22.66 -19.52 1.82
C THR A 226 -21.95 -19.02 3.09
N MET A 227 -20.93 -18.18 2.92
CA MET A 227 -20.04 -17.72 4.02
C MET A 227 -20.16 -16.22 4.36
N LEU A 228 -21.34 -15.61 4.14
CA LEU A 228 -21.52 -14.15 4.19
C LEU A 228 -21.10 -13.48 5.51
N ASP A 229 -21.29 -14.18 6.64
CA ASP A 229 -21.05 -13.66 8.00
C ASP A 229 -19.74 -14.14 8.66
N LEU A 230 -18.86 -14.82 7.92
CA LEU A 230 -17.58 -15.32 8.46
C LEU A 230 -16.44 -14.38 8.11
N LYS A 231 -15.52 -14.19 9.05
CA LYS A 231 -14.26 -13.47 8.86
C LYS A 231 -13.17 -14.50 8.51
N PRO A 232 -12.75 -14.58 7.23
CA PRO A 232 -11.75 -15.55 6.79
C PRO A 232 -10.36 -15.13 7.29
N LEU A 233 -9.64 -16.11 7.86
CA LEU A 233 -8.21 -16.01 8.10
C LEU A 233 -7.49 -16.86 7.05
N LEU A 234 -6.60 -16.23 6.30
CA LEU A 234 -5.89 -16.78 5.14
C LEU A 234 -4.39 -16.71 5.36
N LEU A 235 -3.65 -17.71 4.88
CA LEU A 235 -2.19 -17.66 4.80
C LEU A 235 -1.76 -17.68 3.33
N VAL A 236 -1.00 -16.67 2.90
CA VAL A 236 -0.21 -16.75 1.68
C VAL A 236 1.18 -17.30 2.04
N ALA A 237 1.53 -18.43 1.42
CA ALA A 237 2.77 -19.16 1.63
C ALA A 237 3.13 -19.95 0.36
N GLU A 238 4.37 -20.46 0.25
CA GLU A 238 4.78 -21.52 -0.69
C GLU A 238 4.28 -21.31 -2.14
N GLU A 239 5.06 -20.62 -2.98
CA GLU A 239 4.68 -20.30 -4.36
C GLU A 239 3.39 -19.46 -4.45
N ALA A 240 3.20 -18.50 -3.54
CA ALA A 240 2.02 -17.65 -3.42
C ALA A 240 0.65 -18.38 -3.33
N GLN A 241 0.61 -19.60 -2.79
CA GLN A 241 -0.63 -20.32 -2.52
C GLN A 241 -1.40 -19.64 -1.38
N ILE A 242 -2.71 -19.43 -1.58
CA ILE A 242 -3.59 -18.90 -0.54
C ILE A 242 -4.27 -20.09 0.15
N LYS A 243 -3.96 -20.33 1.43
CA LYS A 243 -4.47 -21.46 2.22
C LYS A 243 -5.46 -20.96 3.28
N PRO A 244 -6.60 -21.64 3.51
CA PRO A 244 -7.48 -21.34 4.63
C PRO A 244 -6.81 -21.71 5.96
N VAL A 245 -6.83 -20.79 6.93
CA VAL A 245 -6.33 -21.04 8.30
C VAL A 245 -7.50 -21.26 9.26
N ASP A 246 -8.43 -20.31 9.30
CA ASP A 246 -9.60 -20.35 10.19
C ASP A 246 -10.77 -19.53 9.59
N ARG A 247 -11.98 -19.72 10.11
CA ARG A 247 -13.20 -18.97 9.74
C ARG A 247 -14.07 -18.75 10.97
N VAL A 248 -13.98 -17.57 11.58
CA VAL A 248 -14.72 -17.25 12.80
C VAL A 248 -15.72 -16.10 12.59
N ARG A 249 -16.82 -16.11 13.33
CA ARG A 249 -17.93 -15.14 13.17
C ARG A 249 -17.61 -13.72 13.61
N THR A 250 -16.68 -13.52 14.56
CA THR A 250 -16.41 -12.20 15.14
C THR A 250 -14.98 -11.75 14.90
N ARG A 251 -14.80 -10.48 14.52
CA ARG A 251 -13.51 -9.85 14.20
C ARG A 251 -12.51 -9.96 15.35
N SER A 252 -12.96 -9.74 16.60
CA SER A 252 -12.13 -9.91 17.81
C SER A 252 -11.56 -11.33 17.91
N ARG A 253 -12.37 -12.38 17.74
CA ARG A 253 -11.86 -13.77 17.73
C ARG A 253 -10.91 -14.00 16.56
N ALA A 254 -11.16 -13.42 15.40
CA ALA A 254 -10.30 -13.58 14.24
C ALA A 254 -8.90 -12.97 14.47
N ILE A 255 -8.84 -11.79 15.10
CA ILE A 255 -7.59 -11.15 15.52
C ILE A 255 -6.86 -12.02 16.56
N SER A 256 -7.57 -12.57 17.56
CA SER A 256 -6.95 -13.49 18.53
C SER A 256 -6.32 -14.72 17.86
N ARG A 257 -7.04 -15.35 16.91
CA ARG A 257 -6.56 -16.52 16.15
C ARG A 257 -5.41 -16.18 15.20
N MET A 258 -5.41 -14.96 14.62
CA MET A 258 -4.31 -14.44 13.80
C MET A 258 -3.02 -14.30 14.63
N ILE A 259 -3.11 -13.74 15.84
CA ILE A 259 -1.96 -13.62 16.75
C ILE A 259 -1.50 -15.01 17.25
N GLU A 260 -2.44 -15.89 17.61
CA GLU A 260 -2.14 -17.27 18.03
C GLU A 260 -1.38 -18.06 16.95
N PHE A 261 -1.80 -17.96 15.69
CA PHE A 261 -1.10 -18.58 14.57
C PHE A 261 0.32 -18.00 14.38
N PHE A 262 0.46 -16.68 14.43
CA PHE A 262 1.79 -16.04 14.32
C PHE A 262 2.75 -16.44 15.44
N ARG A 263 2.27 -16.63 16.67
CA ARG A 263 3.08 -17.17 17.78
C ARG A 263 3.61 -18.57 17.48
N SER A 264 2.80 -19.43 16.85
CA SER A 264 3.21 -20.80 16.47
C SER A 264 4.25 -20.86 15.34
N GLU A 265 4.45 -19.75 14.62
CA GLU A 265 5.36 -19.64 13.48
C GLU A 265 6.75 -19.05 13.83
N GLN A 266 6.99 -18.72 15.11
CA GLN A 266 8.29 -18.23 15.60
C GLN A 266 9.38 -19.32 15.54
N PRO A 267 10.68 -18.94 15.39
CA PRO A 267 11.19 -17.57 15.30
C PRO A 267 11.15 -16.98 13.87
N VAL A 268 10.90 -15.67 13.78
CA VAL A 268 10.93 -14.90 12.51
C VAL A 268 12.12 -13.95 12.43
N GLU A 269 12.62 -13.72 11.22
CA GLU A 269 13.70 -12.75 10.89
C GLU A 269 13.15 -11.33 10.77
N TYR A 270 11.97 -11.20 10.16
CA TYR A 270 11.22 -9.95 10.01
C TYR A 270 9.74 -10.19 10.32
N VAL A 271 9.08 -9.18 10.89
CA VAL A 271 7.62 -9.12 11.09
C VAL A 271 7.15 -7.69 10.83
N GLY A 272 5.92 -7.52 10.32
CA GLY A 272 5.20 -6.26 10.19
C GLY A 272 3.68 -6.46 10.31
N VAL A 273 2.94 -5.36 10.44
CA VAL A 273 1.46 -5.39 10.55
C VAL A 273 0.83 -4.50 9.48
N MET A 274 -0.07 -5.07 8.68
CA MET A 274 -0.70 -4.44 7.53
C MET A 274 -2.18 -4.10 7.80
N HIS A 275 -2.69 -2.98 7.24
CA HIS A 275 -4.10 -2.62 7.33
C HIS A 275 -4.70 -1.95 6.07
N ALA A 276 -5.98 -2.21 5.83
CA ALA A 276 -6.86 -1.39 5.00
C ALA A 276 -7.97 -0.84 5.90
N GLU A 277 -8.06 0.48 6.09
CA GLU A 277 -9.09 1.13 6.96
C GLU A 277 -9.22 0.55 8.39
N ALA A 278 -8.15 -0.05 8.93
CA ALA A 278 -8.13 -0.73 10.22
C ALA A 278 -6.94 -0.27 11.10
N LYS A 279 -6.52 0.98 10.95
CA LYS A 279 -5.28 1.54 11.52
C LYS A 279 -5.14 1.30 13.02
N GLU A 280 -6.14 1.68 13.82
CA GLU A 280 -6.06 1.50 15.28
C GLU A 280 -5.91 0.04 15.71
N GLU A 281 -6.50 -0.90 14.95
CA GLU A 281 -6.43 -2.32 15.27
C GLU A 281 -5.04 -2.87 14.96
N ALA A 282 -4.44 -2.45 13.84
CA ALA A 282 -3.06 -2.74 13.51
C ALA A 282 -2.07 -2.10 14.51
N GLU A 283 -2.28 -0.84 14.91
CA GLU A 283 -1.46 -0.16 15.93
C GLU A 283 -1.48 -0.91 17.26
N ARG A 284 -2.65 -1.37 17.72
CA ARG A 284 -2.78 -2.22 18.91
C ARG A 284 -2.04 -3.56 18.74
N ILE A 285 -2.22 -4.24 17.61
CA ILE A 285 -1.54 -5.51 17.32
C ILE A 285 -0.02 -5.35 17.29
N ALA A 286 0.51 -4.34 16.57
CA ALA A 286 1.94 -4.07 16.49
C ALA A 286 2.54 -3.73 17.87
N ALA A 287 1.86 -2.90 18.66
CA ALA A 287 2.30 -2.54 20.00
C ALA A 287 2.31 -3.75 20.97
N ASP A 288 1.36 -4.68 20.85
CA ASP A 288 1.32 -5.88 21.70
C ASP A 288 2.36 -6.92 21.25
N LEU A 289 2.53 -7.15 19.94
CA LEU A 289 3.60 -7.99 19.41
C LEU A 289 5.00 -7.46 19.78
N GLN A 290 5.21 -6.15 19.77
CA GLN A 290 6.50 -5.55 20.13
C GLN A 290 6.85 -5.76 21.62
N LYS A 291 5.86 -5.82 22.52
CA LYS A 291 6.05 -6.15 23.94
C LYS A 291 6.36 -7.63 24.15
N GLU A 292 5.74 -8.50 23.36
CA GLU A 292 5.90 -9.95 23.43
C GLU A 292 7.24 -10.42 22.82
N PHE A 293 7.71 -9.72 21.78
CA PHE A 293 8.95 -10.03 21.08
C PHE A 293 9.93 -8.83 21.11
N PRO A 294 10.47 -8.45 22.28
CA PRO A 294 11.30 -7.25 22.45
C PRO A 294 12.64 -7.30 21.68
N ASP A 295 13.13 -8.49 21.33
CA ASP A 295 14.35 -8.69 20.54
C ASP A 295 14.13 -8.47 19.03
N GLN A 296 12.89 -8.27 18.57
CA GLN A 296 12.60 -7.92 17.18
C GLN A 296 12.89 -6.44 16.93
N GLN A 297 13.40 -6.13 15.74
CA GLN A 297 13.45 -4.74 15.25
C GLN A 297 12.04 -4.13 15.27
N GLN A 298 11.97 -2.79 15.38
CA GLN A 298 10.71 -2.04 15.45
C GLN A 298 9.69 -2.55 14.42
N ILE A 299 8.59 -3.14 14.90
CA ILE A 299 7.57 -3.74 14.02
C ILE A 299 6.90 -2.62 13.21
N PRO A 300 7.09 -2.57 11.87
CA PRO A 300 6.50 -1.53 11.03
C PRO A 300 5.00 -1.75 10.85
N LEU A 301 4.29 -0.62 10.74
CA LEU A 301 2.90 -0.55 10.32
C LEU A 301 2.86 -0.18 8.84
N GLY A 302 2.08 -0.91 8.05
CA GLY A 302 1.89 -0.65 6.63
C GLY A 302 0.42 -0.47 6.25
N GLN A 303 0.14 0.56 5.46
CA GLN A 303 -1.14 0.68 4.76
C GLN A 303 -1.13 -0.24 3.52
N ILE A 304 -2.23 -0.94 3.28
CA ILE A 304 -2.45 -1.76 2.09
C ILE A 304 -2.88 -0.85 0.92
N GLY A 305 -2.13 -0.89 -0.18
CA GLY A 305 -2.34 -0.04 -1.36
C GLY A 305 -3.61 -0.35 -2.15
N SER A 306 -4.07 0.60 -2.96
CA SER A 306 -5.32 0.51 -3.75
C SER A 306 -5.47 -0.77 -4.59
N VAL A 307 -4.37 -1.26 -5.16
CA VAL A 307 -4.35 -2.50 -5.96
C VAL A 307 -4.63 -3.74 -5.10
N LEU A 308 -4.10 -3.81 -3.88
CA LEU A 308 -4.37 -4.92 -2.96
C LEU A 308 -5.70 -4.74 -2.22
N GLY A 309 -6.08 -3.50 -1.89
CA GLY A 309 -7.40 -3.15 -1.36
C GLY A 309 -8.55 -3.57 -2.29
N THR A 310 -8.31 -3.61 -3.61
CA THR A 310 -9.27 -4.14 -4.59
C THR A 310 -9.60 -5.63 -4.39
N HIS A 311 -8.64 -6.43 -3.92
CA HIS A 311 -8.80 -7.89 -3.73
C HIS A 311 -9.01 -8.28 -2.26
N ALA A 312 -8.45 -7.54 -1.31
CA ALA A 312 -8.59 -7.76 0.13
C ALA A 312 -9.85 -7.11 0.72
N GLY A 313 -10.29 -5.98 0.14
CA GLY A 313 -11.39 -5.17 0.64
C GLY A 313 -11.02 -4.25 1.81
N PRO A 314 -11.98 -3.42 2.25
CA PRO A 314 -11.84 -2.57 3.42
C PRO A 314 -11.80 -3.39 4.71
N LYS A 315 -11.25 -2.80 5.78
CA LYS A 315 -11.02 -3.42 7.10
C LYS A 315 -10.13 -4.67 7.07
N ALA A 316 -9.40 -4.94 5.99
CA ALA A 316 -8.41 -6.01 5.98
C ALA A 316 -7.29 -5.72 7.00
N LEU A 317 -6.82 -6.76 7.67
CA LEU A 317 -5.65 -6.75 8.56
C LEU A 317 -4.70 -7.87 8.13
N GLY A 318 -3.42 -7.73 8.44
CA GLY A 318 -2.49 -8.85 8.29
C GLY A 318 -1.29 -8.78 9.21
N ILE A 319 -0.78 -9.94 9.61
CA ILE A 319 0.57 -10.09 10.16
C ILE A 319 1.42 -10.69 9.06
N VAL A 320 2.52 -10.02 8.72
CA VAL A 320 3.40 -10.40 7.61
C VAL A 320 4.81 -10.65 8.13
N TYR A 321 5.48 -11.69 7.64
CA TYR A 321 6.77 -12.10 8.21
C TYR A 321 7.64 -12.92 7.26
N ILE A 322 8.93 -13.01 7.59
CA ILE A 322 9.90 -13.92 7.00
C ILE A 322 10.40 -14.84 8.12
N LYS A 323 10.22 -16.16 7.98
CA LYS A 323 10.74 -17.14 8.97
C LYS A 323 12.27 -17.15 8.99
N LYS A 324 12.91 -17.48 10.12
CA LYS A 324 14.38 -17.60 10.19
C LYS A 324 14.95 -18.76 9.35
#